data_AF-A0A1B0DPA1-F1
#
_entry.id   AF-A0A1B0DPA1-F1
#
_cell.length_a   1.000
_cell.length_b   1.000
_cell.length_c   1.000
_cell.angle_alpha   90.00
_cell.angle_beta   90.00
_cell.angle_gamma   90.00
#
_symmetry.space_group_name_H-M   'P 1'
#
loop_
_entity.id
_entity.type
_entity.pdbx_description
1 polymer ?
#
loop_
_entity_poly.entity_id
_entity_poly.type
_entity_poly.pdbx_seq_one_letter_code
_entity_poly.pdbx_strand_id
1 'polypeptide(L)'
;MMVPQPGDGFLNFTSIRREHSGWYKCTSRHLNFQYSSIGYYLSVRYTPSFAISRTPGFGYPLREGIEVSLKCDVDSNPPSTPVWQKDDGDTPLPTLVAHADKMQTPKYTYIVHLGGVRRFVASSRWDVP
;
A
#
# COMPACT_ATOMS: atom_id res chain seq x y z
N MET A 1 10.88 16.79 12.53
CA MET A 1 12.29 16.37 12.66
C MET A 1 13.16 17.44 12.03
N MET A 2 14.17 17.98 12.73
CA MET A 2 15.14 18.88 12.10
C MET A 2 16.19 18.01 11.41
N VAL A 3 16.39 18.21 10.10
CA VAL A 3 17.47 17.52 9.38
C VAL A 3 18.76 18.31 9.64
N PRO A 4 19.82 17.70 10.23
CA PRO A 4 21.11 18.37 10.40
C PRO A 4 21.64 18.78 9.03
N GLN A 5 21.92 20.08 8.83
CA GLN A 5 22.43 20.59 7.57
C GLN A 5 23.96 20.78 7.62
N PRO A 6 24.69 20.47 6.55
CA PRO A 6 26.03 21.01 6.34
C PRO A 6 25.96 22.54 6.27
N GLY A 7 27.04 23.23 6.65
CA GLY A 7 27.09 24.70 6.86
C GLY A 7 26.73 25.60 5.68
N ASP A 8 26.34 25.04 4.53
CA ASP A 8 26.10 25.72 3.28
C ASP A 8 24.60 26.04 3.03
N GLY A 9 23.73 25.75 4.01
CA GLY A 9 22.32 26.19 3.99
C GLY A 9 21.42 25.50 2.96
N PHE A 10 21.87 24.39 2.35
CA PHE A 10 21.08 23.59 1.42
C PHE A 10 20.79 22.20 1.97
N LEU A 11 19.58 21.68 1.70
CA LEU A 11 19.19 20.29 1.96
C LEU A 11 19.35 19.48 0.68
N ASN A 12 20.19 18.44 0.72
CA ASN A 12 20.38 17.54 -0.41
C ASN A 12 20.07 16.09 -0.02
N PHE A 13 19.22 15.44 -0.81
CA PHE A 13 18.97 14.00 -0.73
C PHE A 13 19.72 13.30 -1.88
N THR A 14 20.84 12.64 -1.58
CA THR A 14 21.57 11.85 -2.59
C THR A 14 20.77 10.65 -3.08
N SER A 15 19.88 10.12 -2.24
CA SER A 15 18.89 9.10 -2.58
C SER A 15 17.58 9.42 -1.88
N ILE A 16 16.49 9.44 -2.65
CA ILE A 16 15.16 9.75 -2.13
C ILE A 16 14.41 8.46 -1.76
N ARG A 17 13.71 8.47 -0.64
CA ARG A 17 12.94 7.33 -0.12
C ARG A 17 11.57 7.78 0.36
N ARG A 18 10.64 6.84 0.54
CA ARG A 18 9.24 7.15 0.90
C ARG A 18 9.14 7.96 2.21
N GLU A 19 10.02 7.68 3.15
CA GLU A 19 10.15 8.37 4.45
C GLU A 19 10.57 9.84 4.35
N HIS A 20 11.08 10.29 3.19
CA HIS A 20 11.40 11.70 2.97
C HIS A 20 10.18 12.53 2.56
N SER A 21 9.00 11.92 2.35
CA SER A 21 7.79 12.70 2.05
C SER A 21 7.39 13.57 3.23
N GLY A 22 7.10 14.85 2.99
CA GLY A 22 6.72 15.76 4.05
C GLY A 22 6.90 17.24 3.73
N TRP A 23 6.62 18.08 4.73
CA TRP A 23 6.78 19.53 4.64
C TRP A 23 8.20 19.95 5.00
N TYR A 24 8.81 20.73 4.12
CA TYR A 24 10.14 21.30 4.29
C TYR A 24 10.06 22.83 4.27
N LYS A 25 10.82 23.46 5.16
CA LYS A 25 11.03 24.92 5.16
C LYS A 25 12.43 25.22 5.66
N CYS A 26 12.99 26.33 5.18
CA CYS A 26 14.23 26.87 5.72
C CYS A 26 13.90 27.76 6.91
N THR A 27 14.65 27.61 8.00
CA THR A 27 14.57 28.50 9.15
C THR A 27 15.96 29.04 9.45
N SER A 28 16.09 30.35 9.54
CA SER A 28 17.34 31.01 9.93
C SER A 28 17.15 31.74 11.26
N ARG A 29 18.22 31.85 12.04
CA ARG A 29 18.24 32.59 13.30
C ARG A 29 19.32 33.65 13.22
N HIS A 30 18.96 34.91 13.48
CA HIS A 30 19.90 36.01 13.57
C HIS A 30 19.66 36.74 14.88
N LEU A 31 20.64 36.70 15.78
CA LEU A 31 20.53 37.19 17.15
C LEU A 31 19.30 36.57 17.87
N ASN A 32 18.34 37.42 18.25
CA ASN A 32 17.10 37.04 18.92
C ASN A 32 15.93 36.87 17.95
N PHE A 33 16.16 36.98 16.64
CA PHE A 33 15.13 36.85 15.61
C PHE A 33 15.22 35.49 14.91
N GLN A 34 14.05 34.94 14.60
CA GLN A 34 13.92 33.71 13.82
C GLN A 34 13.08 34.02 12.57
N TYR A 35 13.63 33.68 11.41
CA TYR A 35 12.97 33.82 10.12
C TYR A 35 12.66 32.43 9.56
N SER A 36 11.57 32.31 8.81
CA SER A 36 11.18 31.07 8.14
C SER A 36 10.77 31.37 6.70
N SER A 37 11.18 30.51 5.77
CA SER A 37 10.64 30.53 4.41
C SER A 37 9.19 30.02 4.40
N ILE A 38 8.54 30.15 3.24
CA ILE A 38 7.34 29.36 2.95
C ILE A 38 7.68 27.86 2.97
N GLY A 39 6.68 27.03 3.26
CA GLY A 39 6.81 25.59 3.28
C GLY A 39 6.57 24.98 1.90
N TYR A 40 7.34 23.96 1.57
CA TYR A 40 7.18 23.14 0.36
C TYR A 40 6.91 21.69 0.74
N TYR A 41 5.93 21.07 0.10
CA TYR A 41 5.63 19.65 0.32
C TYR A 41 6.38 18.79 -0.71
N LEU A 42 7.26 17.93 -0.22
CA LEU A 42 7.93 16.92 -1.03
C LEU A 42 7.04 15.66 -1.09
N SER A 43 6.45 15.39 -2.26
CA SER A 43 5.68 14.17 -2.51
C SER A 43 6.54 13.14 -3.23
N VAL A 44 7.08 12.17 -2.49
CA VAL A 44 7.93 11.11 -3.06
C VAL A 44 7.05 10.04 -3.68
N ARG A 45 7.15 9.83 -4.99
CA ARG A 45 6.44 8.77 -5.71
C ARG A 45 7.17 7.44 -5.59
N TYR A 46 6.42 6.37 -5.39
CA TYR A 46 6.96 5.01 -5.28
C TYR A 46 5.99 3.98 -5.84
N THR A 47 6.54 2.86 -6.30
CA THR A 47 5.73 1.71 -6.71
C THR A 47 5.03 1.12 -5.50
N PRO A 48 3.80 0.60 -5.65
CA PRO A 48 3.08 0.04 -4.53
C PRO A 48 3.78 -1.15 -3.90
N SER A 49 3.65 -1.22 -2.59
CA SER A 49 3.84 -2.44 -1.82
C SER A 49 2.49 -2.93 -1.31
N PHE A 50 2.36 -4.24 -1.12
CA PHE A 50 1.10 -4.85 -0.67
C PHE A 50 1.36 -5.87 0.44
N ALA A 51 0.35 -6.07 1.29
CA ALA A 51 0.32 -7.11 2.31
C ALA A 51 -1.06 -7.77 2.32
N ILE A 52 -1.10 -9.10 2.26
CA ILE A 52 -2.34 -9.88 2.28
C ILE A 52 -2.54 -10.45 3.68
N SER A 53 -3.72 -10.23 4.25
CA SER A 53 -4.17 -10.84 5.49
C SER A 53 -5.39 -11.72 5.23
N ARG A 54 -5.48 -12.82 5.97
CA ARG A 54 -6.57 -13.80 5.86
C ARG A 54 -7.15 -14.07 7.23
N THR A 55 -8.47 -14.22 7.29
CA THR A 55 -9.21 -14.65 8.48
C THR A 55 -10.14 -15.79 8.10
N PRO A 56 -9.98 -17.01 8.65
CA PRO A 56 -8.95 -17.44 9.59
C PRO A 56 -7.53 -17.40 9.00
N GLY A 57 -6.52 -17.21 9.85
CA GLY A 57 -5.12 -17.01 9.46
C GLY A 57 -4.56 -18.12 8.55
N PHE A 58 -3.48 -17.80 7.83
CA PHE A 58 -2.73 -18.81 7.08
C PHE A 58 -2.25 -19.93 8.01
N GLY A 59 -2.40 -21.20 7.58
CA GLY A 59 -2.13 -22.38 8.40
C GLY A 59 -3.32 -22.93 9.20
N TYR A 60 -4.44 -22.19 9.28
CA TYR A 60 -5.67 -22.74 9.84
C TYR A 60 -6.34 -23.71 8.84
N PRO A 61 -6.73 -24.93 9.27
CA PRO A 61 -7.39 -25.89 8.39
C PRO A 61 -8.79 -25.40 8.03
N LEU A 62 -9.02 -25.19 6.73
CA LEU A 62 -10.32 -24.78 6.22
C LEU A 62 -11.23 -26.01 6.10
N ARG A 63 -12.47 -25.86 6.53
CA ARG A 63 -13.53 -26.87 6.41
C ARG A 63 -14.70 -26.23 5.67
N GLU A 64 -15.49 -27.07 5.03
CA GLU A 64 -16.69 -26.64 4.34
C GLU A 64 -17.60 -25.80 5.26
N GLY A 65 -18.12 -24.70 4.74
CA GLY A 65 -18.97 -23.76 5.49
C GLY A 65 -18.20 -22.78 6.38
N ILE A 66 -16.86 -22.81 6.44
CA ILE A 66 -16.08 -21.76 7.11
C ILE A 66 -16.06 -20.51 6.24
N GLU A 67 -16.48 -19.38 6.82
CA GLU A 67 -16.28 -18.07 6.22
C GLU A 67 -14.79 -17.71 6.22
N VAL A 68 -14.30 -17.29 5.07
CA VAL A 68 -12.94 -16.80 4.90
C VAL A 68 -12.98 -15.38 4.34
N SER A 69 -12.31 -14.47 5.03
CA SER A 69 -12.07 -13.11 4.58
C SER A 69 -10.63 -12.95 4.12
N LEU A 70 -10.44 -12.36 2.95
CA LEU A 70 -9.15 -11.92 2.43
C LEU A 70 -9.15 -10.39 2.32
N LYS A 71 -8.22 -9.78 3.05
CA LYS A 71 -7.96 -8.35 2.97
C LYS A 71 -6.57 -8.14 2.41
N CYS A 72 -6.41 -7.13 1.58
CA CYS A 72 -5.09 -6.75 1.12
C CYS A 72 -4.93 -5.23 1.22
N ASP A 73 -3.85 -4.87 1.89
CA ASP A 73 -3.47 -3.51 2.22
C ASP A 73 -2.40 -3.08 1.21
N VAL A 74 -2.64 -1.95 0.54
CA VAL A 74 -1.75 -1.41 -0.50
C VAL A 74 -1.22 -0.06 -0.04
N ASP A 75 0.10 0.07 0.00
CA ASP A 75 0.80 1.33 0.23
C ASP A 75 1.42 1.81 -1.08
N SER A 76 0.96 2.95 -1.61
CA SER A 76 1.43 3.51 -2.87
C SER A 76 1.28 5.03 -2.92
N ASN A 77 2.21 5.71 -3.60
CA ASN A 77 2.06 7.11 -3.98
C ASN A 77 2.33 7.30 -5.49
N PRO A 78 1.33 7.68 -6.31
CA PRO A 78 -0.01 8.14 -5.94
C PRO A 78 -0.90 7.04 -5.29
N PRO A 79 -1.93 7.42 -4.51
CA PRO A 79 -2.87 6.47 -3.92
C PRO A 79 -3.46 5.55 -4.99
N SER A 80 -3.51 4.25 -4.70
CA SER A 80 -4.04 3.24 -5.60
C SER A 80 -5.15 2.47 -4.91
N THR A 81 -6.22 2.18 -5.64
CA THR A 81 -7.34 1.41 -5.13
C THR A 81 -7.20 -0.05 -5.57
N PRO A 82 -7.06 -0.99 -4.63
CA PRO A 82 -7.08 -2.39 -4.97
C PRO A 82 -8.49 -2.93 -5.20
N VAL A 83 -8.60 -3.97 -6.03
CA VAL A 83 -9.85 -4.70 -6.26
C VAL A 83 -9.61 -6.21 -6.36
N TRP A 84 -10.51 -6.97 -5.75
CA TRP A 84 -10.65 -8.40 -6.01
C TRP A 84 -11.47 -8.60 -7.27
N GLN A 85 -10.93 -9.36 -8.23
CA GLN A 85 -11.65 -9.75 -9.42
C GLN A 85 -11.75 -11.28 -9.47
N LYS A 86 -12.97 -11.79 -9.62
CA LYS A 86 -13.18 -13.21 -9.91
C LYS A 86 -12.84 -13.46 -11.38
N ASP A 87 -12.22 -14.59 -11.68
CA ASP A 87 -11.85 -14.93 -13.06
C ASP A 87 -13.08 -15.00 -14.00
N ASP A 88 -14.29 -15.23 -13.48
CA ASP A 88 -15.54 -15.32 -14.24
C ASP A 88 -16.22 -13.96 -14.55
N GLY A 89 -15.59 -12.83 -14.23
CA GLY A 89 -16.09 -11.50 -14.62
C GLY A 89 -17.07 -10.84 -13.63
N ASP A 90 -17.17 -11.35 -12.40
CA ASP A 90 -17.94 -10.69 -11.33
C ASP A 90 -17.35 -9.32 -10.95
N THR A 91 -18.22 -8.47 -10.38
CA THR A 91 -17.95 -7.10 -9.95
C THR A 91 -16.74 -7.01 -9.02
N PRO A 92 -15.83 -6.03 -9.23
CA PRO A 92 -14.69 -5.84 -8.36
C PRO A 92 -15.12 -5.53 -6.92
N LEU A 93 -14.59 -6.26 -5.94
CA LEU A 93 -14.87 -6.06 -4.51
C LEU A 93 -13.63 -5.53 -3.76
N PRO A 94 -13.77 -4.59 -2.82
CA PRO A 94 -12.65 -4.10 -2.00
C PRO A 94 -12.15 -5.17 -1.02
N THR A 95 -13.06 -6.03 -0.55
CA THR A 95 -12.79 -7.16 0.34
C THR A 95 -13.45 -8.40 -0.24
N LEU A 96 -12.74 -9.53 -0.25
CA LEU A 96 -13.30 -10.80 -0.65
C LEU A 96 -13.73 -11.57 0.60
N VAL A 97 -15.03 -11.85 0.70
CA VAL A 97 -15.59 -12.78 1.67
C VAL A 97 -16.13 -13.97 0.88
N ALA A 98 -15.61 -15.15 1.17
CA ALA A 98 -16.01 -16.38 0.51
C ALA A 98 -16.20 -17.48 1.56
N HIS A 99 -17.05 -18.45 1.25
CA HIS A 99 -17.18 -19.66 2.05
C HIS A 99 -16.22 -20.71 1.48
N ALA A 100 -15.51 -21.42 2.35
CA ALA A 100 -14.78 -22.60 1.95
C ALA A 100 -15.82 -23.63 1.48
N ASP A 101 -15.80 -23.96 0.19
CA ASP A 101 -16.70 -24.94 -0.42
C ASP A 101 -15.87 -26.07 -1.04
N LYS A 102 -16.40 -27.28 -1.02
CA LYS A 102 -15.73 -28.46 -1.58
C LYS A 102 -15.94 -28.45 -3.10
N MET A 103 -14.84 -28.59 -3.84
CA MET A 103 -14.83 -29.03 -5.25
C MET A 103 -15.10 -28.00 -6.37
N GLN A 104 -15.39 -26.73 -6.09
CA GLN A 104 -15.44 -25.70 -7.14
C GLN A 104 -15.11 -24.30 -6.60
N THR A 105 -13.89 -24.09 -6.08
CA THR A 105 -13.53 -22.74 -5.60
C THR A 105 -13.29 -21.81 -6.79
N PRO A 106 -13.99 -20.67 -6.90
CA PRO A 106 -13.64 -19.69 -7.90
C PRO A 106 -12.21 -19.22 -7.66
N LYS A 107 -11.41 -19.13 -8.72
CA LYS A 107 -10.12 -18.45 -8.64
C LYS A 107 -10.41 -16.96 -8.53
N TYR A 108 -10.02 -16.39 -7.39
CA TYR A 108 -10.05 -14.94 -7.20
C TYR A 108 -8.65 -14.39 -7.37
N THR A 109 -8.55 -13.40 -8.24
CA THR A 109 -7.31 -12.72 -8.55
C THR A 109 -7.37 -11.32 -7.95
N TYR A 110 -6.39 -10.99 -7.10
CA TYR A 110 -6.24 -9.65 -6.56
C TYR A 110 -5.47 -8.78 -7.54
N ILE A 111 -6.09 -7.68 -7.96
CA ILE A 111 -5.56 -6.78 -8.97
C ILE A 111 -5.43 -5.40 -8.37
N VAL A 112 -4.28 -4.79 -8.59
CA VAL A 112 -4.05 -3.39 -8.22
C VAL A 112 -3.89 -2.58 -9.50
N HIS A 113 -4.66 -1.50 -9.60
CA HIS A 113 -4.59 -0.57 -10.71
C HIS A 113 -3.67 0.61 -10.36
N LEU A 114 -2.57 0.75 -11.10
CA LEU A 114 -1.54 1.77 -10.85
C LEU A 114 -1.44 2.73 -12.03
N GLY A 115 -1.96 3.93 -11.86
CA GLY A 115 -1.99 4.90 -12.95
C GLY A 115 -2.63 4.32 -14.22
N GLY A 116 -3.66 3.48 -14.07
CA GLY A 116 -4.35 2.80 -15.17
C GLY A 116 -3.78 1.45 -15.59
N VAL A 117 -2.59 1.05 -15.10
CA VAL A 117 -1.96 -0.24 -15.44
C VAL A 117 -2.43 -1.33 -14.47
N ARG A 118 -2.95 -2.44 -15.00
CA ARG A 118 -3.31 -3.64 -14.22
C ARG A 118 -2.04 -4.37 -13.80
N ARG A 119 -1.84 -4.57 -12.49
CA ARG A 119 -0.79 -5.44 -11.97
C ARG A 119 -1.40 -6.58 -11.17
N PHE A 120 -0.96 -7.78 -11.46
CA PHE A 120 -1.29 -9.00 -10.73
C PHE A 120 -0.51 -9.03 -9.42
N VAL A 121 -1.20 -9.32 -8.34
CA VAL A 121 -0.62 -9.27 -7.00
C VAL A 121 -0.67 -10.63 -6.32
N ALA A 122 -1.81 -11.32 -6.36
CA ALA A 122 -1.92 -12.68 -5.83
C ALA A 122 -3.16 -13.40 -6.37
N SER A 123 -3.14 -14.74 -6.31
CA SER A 123 -4.27 -15.61 -6.60
C SER A 123 -4.56 -16.46 -5.37
N SER A 124 -5.83 -16.62 -5.01
CA SER A 124 -6.23 -17.60 -3.99
C SER A 124 -6.22 -19.00 -4.63
N ARG A 125 -5.28 -19.85 -4.20
CA ARG A 125 -5.39 -21.31 -4.40
C ARG A 125 -5.84 -21.91 -3.07
N TRP A 126 -7.09 -22.35 -3.03
CA TRP A 126 -7.68 -22.99 -1.87
C TRP A 126 -7.38 -24.49 -1.96
N ASP A 127 -6.22 -24.92 -1.45
CA ASP A 127 -5.98 -26.36 -1.28
C ASP A 127 -6.67 -26.79 0.03
N VAL A 128 -7.91 -27.25 -0.08
CA VAL A 128 -8.61 -27.98 0.98
C VAL A 128 -8.11 -29.43 0.91
N PRO A 129 -7.58 -30.02 2.01
CA PRO A 129 -7.14 -31.41 2.01
C PRO A 129 -8.29 -32.41 1.84
#